data_AF-A0A161M4H3-F1
#
_entry.id   AF-A0A161M4H3-F1
#
_cell.length_a   1.000
_cell.length_b   1.000
_cell.length_c   1.000
_cell.angle_alpha   90.00
_cell.angle_beta   90.00
_cell.angle_gamma   90.00
#
_symmetry.space_group_name_H-M   'P 1'
#
loop_
_entity.id
_entity.type
_entity.pdbx_description
1 polymer ?
#
loop_
_entity_poly.entity_id
_entity_poly.type
_entity_poly.pdbx_seq_one_letter_code
_entity_poly.pdbx_strand_id
1 'polypeptide(L)'
;FKYSPCDENYPVAVKFIDFQVAHINSYIFDLVHFLYVSIHPEVRRSNYGQLLLVYHKSLQSTLTLYGFEYRTPTIEQIHSDAKRIEYYAFTACFISLPITTANVKGAFKMEHLEVGCNNVEAFNEDIFNSDLFRLAVQPELKKWFNEGLF
;
A
#
# COMPACT_ATOMS: atom_id res chain seq x y z
N PHE A 1 -4.82 -16.63 -3.21
CA PHE A 1 -5.04 -17.24 -1.89
C PHE A 1 -5.38 -18.71 -2.05
N LYS A 2 -5.06 -19.55 -1.06
CA LYS A 2 -5.57 -20.91 -0.90
C LYS A 2 -6.62 -20.88 0.21
N TYR A 3 -7.78 -21.47 -0.02
CA TYR A 3 -8.90 -21.52 0.94
C TYR A 3 -9.01 -22.89 1.61
N SER A 4 -9.68 -22.93 2.75
CA SER A 4 -9.93 -24.17 3.50
C SER A 4 -10.84 -25.11 2.69
N PRO A 5 -10.58 -26.44 2.68
CA PRO A 5 -11.51 -27.40 2.08
C PRO A 5 -12.88 -27.44 2.76
N CYS A 6 -12.98 -26.99 4.01
CA CYS A 6 -14.21 -27.01 4.81
C CYS A 6 -14.98 -25.68 4.80
N ASP A 7 -14.33 -24.59 4.37
CA ASP A 7 -14.91 -23.24 4.30
C ASP A 7 -14.21 -22.42 3.21
N GLU A 8 -14.92 -22.17 2.11
CA GLU A 8 -14.40 -21.43 0.95
C GLU A 8 -14.14 -19.95 1.25
N ASN A 9 -14.69 -19.41 2.33
CA ASN A 9 -14.44 -18.02 2.76
C ASN A 9 -13.26 -17.89 3.72
N TYR A 10 -12.62 -19.00 4.12
CA TYR A 10 -11.51 -18.99 5.06
C TYR A 10 -10.16 -19.18 4.35
N PRO A 11 -9.39 -18.11 4.09
CA PRO A 11 -8.07 -18.23 3.47
C PRO A 11 -7.07 -18.88 4.44
N VAL A 12 -6.36 -19.91 3.97
CA VAL A 12 -5.36 -20.67 4.75
C VAL A 12 -3.92 -20.46 4.27
N ALA A 13 -3.72 -19.95 3.05
CA ALA A 13 -2.40 -19.56 2.57
C ALA A 13 -2.46 -18.44 1.54
N VAL A 14 -1.35 -17.71 1.40
CA VAL A 14 -1.16 -16.66 0.42
C VAL A 14 0.23 -16.78 -0.21
N LYS A 15 0.38 -16.29 -1.44
CA LYS A 15 1.67 -16.11 -2.11
C LYS A 15 1.67 -14.71 -2.73
N PHE A 16 2.77 -13.99 -2.58
CA PHE A 16 2.99 -12.75 -3.31
C PHE A 16 3.35 -13.06 -4.77
N ILE A 17 2.88 -12.21 -5.67
CA ILE A 17 3.12 -12.27 -7.12
C ILE A 17 3.52 -10.87 -7.61
N ASP A 18 3.84 -10.75 -8.91
CA ASP A 18 4.05 -9.48 -9.60
C ASP A 18 5.15 -8.58 -9.03
N PHE A 19 6.39 -9.09 -9.02
CA PHE A 19 7.58 -8.38 -8.53
C PHE A 19 8.18 -7.34 -9.50
N GLN A 20 7.41 -6.88 -10.49
CA GLN A 20 7.89 -6.00 -11.57
C GLN A 20 8.34 -4.60 -11.11
N VAL A 21 7.93 -4.18 -9.90
CA VAL A 21 8.29 -2.89 -9.28
C VAL A 21 9.08 -3.09 -7.97
N ALA A 22 9.55 -4.31 -7.71
CA ALA A 22 10.35 -4.60 -6.52
C ALA A 22 11.70 -3.89 -6.60
N HIS A 23 12.13 -3.30 -5.48
CA HIS A 23 13.39 -2.56 -5.38
C HIS A 23 13.97 -2.68 -3.97
N ILE A 24 15.28 -2.44 -3.83
CA ILE A 24 15.95 -2.49 -2.53
C ILE A 24 15.72 -1.16 -1.82
N ASN A 25 15.06 -1.20 -0.65
CA ASN A 25 14.79 -0.03 0.16
C ASN A 25 14.62 -0.40 1.65
N SER A 26 14.28 0.59 2.48
CA SER A 26 13.88 0.35 3.87
C SER A 26 12.57 -0.45 3.90
N TYR A 27 12.48 -1.45 4.78
CA TYR A 27 11.31 -2.34 4.95
C TYR A 27 9.97 -1.61 5.03
N ILE A 28 10.00 -0.38 5.56
CA ILE A 28 8.80 0.41 5.79
C ILE A 28 8.10 0.82 4.49
N PHE A 29 8.84 0.96 3.38
CA PHE A 29 8.24 1.25 2.07
C PHE A 29 7.30 0.14 1.63
N ASP A 30 7.71 -1.13 1.77
CA ASP A 30 6.86 -2.28 1.43
C ASP A 30 5.61 -2.32 2.30
N LEU A 31 5.76 -2.07 3.61
CA LEU A 31 4.65 -2.05 4.54
C LEU A 31 3.65 -0.94 4.20
N VAL A 32 4.13 0.31 4.04
CA VAL A 32 3.27 1.45 3.70
C VAL A 32 2.60 1.26 2.34
N HIS A 33 3.33 0.74 1.35
CA HIS A 33 2.75 0.43 0.03
C HIS A 33 1.60 -0.56 0.16
N PHE A 34 1.82 -1.69 0.84
CA PHE A 34 0.79 -2.71 1.04
C PHE A 34 -0.42 -2.16 1.79
N LEU A 35 -0.19 -1.43 2.89
CA LEU A 35 -1.26 -0.85 3.69
C LEU A 35 -2.12 0.13 2.87
N TYR A 36 -1.51 0.96 2.02
CA TYR A 36 -2.22 2.02 1.30
C TYR A 36 -2.83 1.60 -0.03
N VAL A 37 -2.27 0.59 -0.71
CA VAL A 37 -2.71 0.17 -2.05
C VAL A 37 -3.47 -1.15 -2.04
N SER A 38 -3.23 -2.02 -1.05
CA SER A 38 -3.80 -3.38 -1.02
C SER A 38 -4.87 -3.60 0.06
N ILE A 39 -5.02 -2.69 1.02
CA ILE A 39 -6.04 -2.80 2.08
C ILE A 39 -7.15 -1.80 1.83
N HIS A 40 -8.40 -2.24 1.99
CA HIS A 40 -9.55 -1.37 1.89
C HIS A 40 -9.39 -0.15 2.82
N PRO A 41 -9.56 1.10 2.34
CA PRO A 41 -9.21 2.31 3.10
C PRO A 41 -9.84 2.38 4.49
N GLU A 42 -11.13 2.04 4.62
CA GLU A 42 -11.81 2.00 5.92
C GLU A 42 -11.20 0.99 6.88
N VAL A 43 -10.88 -0.22 6.40
CA VAL A 43 -10.25 -1.26 7.21
C VAL A 43 -8.86 -0.81 7.67
N ARG A 44 -8.07 -0.20 6.77
CA ARG A 44 -6.76 0.37 7.11
C ARG A 44 -6.90 1.41 8.22
N ARG A 45 -7.80 2.39 8.08
CA ARG A 45 -7.94 3.49 9.05
C ARG A 45 -8.34 2.97 10.44
N SER A 46 -9.35 2.11 10.50
CA SER A 46 -9.85 1.58 11.77
C SER A 46 -8.86 0.64 12.47
N ASN A 47 -7.94 0.02 11.72
CA ASN A 47 -7.06 -1.03 12.25
C ASN A 47 -5.56 -0.72 12.09
N TYR A 48 -5.18 0.52 11.77
CA TYR A 48 -3.81 0.86 11.37
C TYR A 48 -2.75 0.39 12.38
N GLY A 49 -2.92 0.72 13.66
CA GLY A 49 -2.01 0.29 14.72
C GLY A 49 -1.97 -1.24 14.91
N GLN A 50 -3.11 -1.92 14.77
CA GLN A 50 -3.15 -3.38 14.84
C GLN A 50 -2.42 -4.03 13.67
N LEU A 51 -2.57 -3.48 12.45
CA LEU A 51 -1.87 -3.96 11.26
C LEU A 51 -0.35 -3.80 11.40
N LEU A 52 0.11 -2.66 11.92
CA LEU A 52 1.54 -2.47 12.25
C LEU A 52 2.02 -3.45 13.31
N LEU A 53 1.21 -3.72 14.34
CA LEU A 53 1.56 -4.69 15.38
C LEU A 53 1.64 -6.13 14.84
N VAL A 54 0.74 -6.52 13.93
CA VAL A 54 0.78 -7.83 13.25
C VAL A 54 2.05 -7.96 12.42
N TYR A 55 2.42 -6.92 11.67
CA TYR A 55 3.68 -6.88 10.94
C TYR A 55 4.89 -6.97 11.89
N HIS A 56 4.92 -6.18 12.96
CA HIS A 56 5.99 -6.19 13.96
C HIS A 56 6.22 -7.59 14.54
N LYS A 57 5.14 -8.27 14.97
CA LYS A 57 5.23 -9.65 15.48
C LYS A 57 5.79 -10.61 14.44
N SER A 58 5.32 -10.51 13.19
CA SER A 58 5.78 -11.37 12.09
C SER A 58 7.25 -11.13 11.75
N LEU A 59 7.69 -9.87 11.72
CA LEU A 59 9.07 -9.47 11.51
C LEU A 59 9.96 -9.99 12.65
N GLN A 60 9.55 -9.79 13.90
CA GLN A 60 10.27 -10.29 15.08
C GLN A 60 10.45 -11.81 15.03
N SER A 61 9.36 -12.56 14.79
CA SER A 61 9.44 -14.02 14.68
C SER A 61 10.37 -14.46 13.55
N THR A 62 10.32 -13.78 12.41
CA THR A 62 11.19 -14.07 11.26
C THR A 62 12.65 -13.77 11.58
N LEU A 63 12.97 -12.61 12.15
CA LEU A 63 14.35 -12.26 12.52
C LEU A 63 14.90 -13.21 13.59
N THR A 64 14.09 -13.58 14.57
CA THR A 64 14.46 -14.56 15.62
C THR A 64 14.79 -15.92 15.01
N LEU A 65 13.99 -16.39 14.04
CA LEU A 65 14.25 -17.66 13.34
C LEU A 65 15.64 -17.72 12.70
N TYR A 66 16.17 -16.58 12.26
CA TYR A 66 17.49 -16.45 11.64
C TYR A 66 18.59 -15.94 12.59
N GLY A 67 18.32 -15.80 13.89
CA GLY A 67 19.30 -15.33 14.88
C GLY A 67 19.60 -13.82 14.84
N PHE A 68 18.65 -13.03 14.33
CA PHE A 68 18.76 -11.57 14.19
C PHE A 68 17.79 -10.81 15.09
N GLU A 69 17.33 -11.37 16.22
CA GLU A 69 16.34 -10.69 17.08
C GLU A 69 16.77 -9.28 17.51
N TYR A 70 18.08 -9.05 17.68
CA TYR A 70 18.68 -7.77 18.07
C TYR A 70 18.49 -6.65 17.02
N ARG A 71 18.08 -7.00 15.80
CA ARG A 71 17.74 -6.06 14.72
C ARG A 71 16.25 -5.73 14.65
N THR A 72 15.42 -6.33 15.51
CA THR A 72 13.97 -6.08 15.50
C THR A 72 13.70 -4.62 15.89
N PRO A 73 13.06 -3.81 15.03
CA PRO A 73 12.67 -2.46 15.39
C PRO A 73 11.57 -2.51 16.44
N THR A 74 11.53 -1.55 17.36
CA THR A 74 10.40 -1.42 18.29
C THR A 74 9.14 -0.99 17.53
N ILE A 75 7.97 -1.17 18.16
CA ILE A 75 6.71 -0.74 17.54
C ILE A 75 6.70 0.78 17.33
N GLU A 76 7.28 1.55 18.26
CA GLU A 76 7.44 3.01 18.15
C GLU A 76 8.33 3.39 16.96
N GLN A 77 9.40 2.63 16.71
CA GLN A 77 10.26 2.83 15.54
C GLN A 77 9.49 2.57 14.23
N ILE A 78 8.68 1.50 14.18
CA ILE A 78 7.83 1.23 13.00
C ILE A 78 6.82 2.37 12.77
N HIS A 79 6.19 2.89 13.83
CA HIS A 79 5.29 4.04 13.73
C HIS A 79 6.02 5.29 13.21
N SER A 80 7.20 5.57 13.77
CA SER A 80 8.03 6.71 13.36
C SER A 80 8.51 6.58 11.91
N ASP A 81 8.95 5.39 11.52
CA ASP A 81 9.35 5.07 10.15
C ASP A 81 8.17 5.26 9.17
N ALA A 82 6.98 4.77 9.52
CA ALA A 82 5.79 4.93 8.69
C ALA A 82 5.40 6.40 8.52
N LYS A 83 5.50 7.19 9.59
CA LYS A 83 5.24 8.64 9.56
C LYS A 83 6.28 9.37 8.71
N ARG A 84 7.57 8.99 8.81
CA ARG A 84 8.66 9.61 8.05
C ARG A 84 8.44 9.50 6.54
N ILE A 85 7.87 8.40 6.07
CA ILE A 85 7.59 8.17 4.65
C ILE A 85 6.13 8.41 4.27
N GLU A 86 5.39 9.21 5.05
CA GLU A 86 3.99 9.47 4.75
C GLU A 86 3.79 10.18 3.40
N TYR A 87 4.78 10.96 2.94
CA TYR A 87 4.79 11.52 1.58
C TYR A 87 4.76 10.42 0.50
N TYR A 88 5.35 9.25 0.76
CA TYR A 88 5.28 8.10 -0.14
C TYR A 88 3.90 7.44 -0.11
N ALA A 89 3.25 7.43 1.05
CA ALA A 89 1.86 6.97 1.15
C ALA A 89 0.93 7.84 0.28
N PHE A 90 1.18 9.16 0.25
CA PHE A 90 0.53 10.07 -0.69
C PHE A 90 0.80 9.69 -2.14
N THR A 91 2.06 9.56 -2.56
CA THR A 91 2.36 9.22 -3.96
C THR A 91 1.76 7.87 -4.38
N ALA A 92 1.81 6.86 -3.50
CA ALA A 92 1.20 5.55 -3.74
C ALA A 92 -0.32 5.63 -3.94
N CYS A 93 -1.01 6.48 -3.16
CA CYS A 93 -2.44 6.72 -3.33
C CYS A 93 -2.80 7.37 -4.67
N PHE A 94 -1.96 8.23 -5.24
CA PHE A 94 -2.28 8.96 -6.47
C PHE A 94 -1.73 8.31 -7.74
N ILE A 95 -0.76 7.39 -7.61
CA ILE A 95 -0.17 6.68 -8.75
C ILE A 95 -0.72 5.25 -8.81
N SER A 96 -0.64 4.48 -7.72
CA SER A 96 -0.93 3.04 -7.75
C SER A 96 -2.40 2.70 -7.47
N LEU A 97 -3.04 3.43 -6.55
CA LEU A 97 -4.43 3.16 -6.20
C LEU A 97 -5.40 3.34 -7.39
N PRO A 98 -5.28 4.38 -8.25
CA PRO A 98 -6.14 4.51 -9.43
C PRO A 98 -6.01 3.30 -10.37
N ILE A 99 -4.79 2.76 -10.55
CA ILE A 99 -4.53 1.61 -11.42
C ILE A 99 -5.17 0.34 -10.85
N THR A 100 -5.00 0.12 -9.54
CA THR A 100 -5.40 -1.13 -8.87
C THR A 100 -6.88 -1.18 -8.50
N THR A 101 -7.55 -0.02 -8.45
CA THR A 101 -8.98 0.09 -8.09
C THR A 101 -9.86 0.59 -9.24
N ALA A 102 -9.30 0.89 -10.41
CA ALA A 102 -10.06 1.42 -11.54
C ALA A 102 -11.28 0.56 -11.88
N ASN A 103 -12.45 1.21 -11.87
CA ASN A 103 -13.69 0.72 -12.47
C ASN A 103 -13.95 1.36 -13.85
N VAL A 104 -13.06 2.26 -14.30
CA VAL A 104 -13.13 2.93 -15.59
C VAL A 104 -12.39 2.09 -16.65
N LYS A 105 -13.01 1.88 -17.81
CA LYS A 105 -12.38 1.15 -18.92
C LYS A 105 -11.24 1.97 -19.52
N GLY A 106 -10.10 1.33 -19.79
CA GLY A 106 -8.93 2.03 -20.33
C GLY A 106 -8.33 3.04 -19.35
N ALA A 107 -8.51 2.80 -18.06
CA ALA A 107 -8.02 3.64 -16.97
C ALA A 107 -6.52 3.93 -17.09
N PHE A 108 -5.73 2.90 -17.38
CA PHE A 108 -4.29 3.01 -17.43
C PHE A 108 -3.75 2.39 -18.72
N LYS A 109 -2.85 3.11 -19.37
CA LYS A 109 -2.20 2.71 -20.61
C LYS A 109 -0.70 2.62 -20.36
N MET A 110 -0.21 1.38 -20.24
CA MET A 110 1.17 1.11 -19.87
C MET A 110 2.16 1.56 -20.95
N GLU A 111 1.75 1.52 -22.22
CA GLU A 111 2.53 1.97 -23.37
C GLU A 111 2.92 3.45 -23.30
N HIS A 112 2.14 4.27 -22.61
CA HIS A 112 2.45 5.70 -22.44
C HIS A 112 3.44 5.96 -21.30
N LEU A 113 3.99 4.93 -20.65
CA LEU A 113 5.11 5.08 -19.71
C LEU A 113 6.49 4.95 -20.38
N GLU A 114 6.54 4.58 -21.66
CA GLU A 114 7.79 4.40 -22.38
C GLU A 114 8.50 5.74 -22.63
N VAL A 115 9.84 5.70 -22.66
CA VAL A 115 10.66 6.89 -22.87
C VAL A 115 10.36 7.46 -24.27
N GLY A 116 9.88 8.71 -24.31
CA GLY A 116 9.50 9.40 -25.55
C GLY A 116 7.99 9.50 -25.79
N CYS A 117 7.16 8.89 -24.93
CA CYS A 117 5.71 9.03 -24.96
C CYS A 117 5.20 10.20 -24.10
N ASN A 118 3.94 10.61 -24.34
CA ASN A 118 3.26 11.59 -23.50
C ASN A 118 2.69 10.92 -22.24
N ASN A 119 3.48 10.92 -21.16
CA ASN A 119 3.09 10.30 -19.88
C ASN A 119 1.82 10.93 -19.27
N VAL A 120 1.42 12.13 -19.69
CA VAL A 120 0.18 12.78 -19.24
C VAL A 120 -1.05 11.98 -19.69
N GLU A 121 -0.97 11.27 -20.82
CA GLU A 121 -2.06 10.45 -21.36
C GLU A 121 -2.07 9.01 -20.82
N ALA A 122 -1.14 8.67 -19.91
CA ALA A 122 -1.06 7.34 -19.30
C ALA A 122 -2.28 7.03 -18.42
N PHE A 123 -2.87 8.05 -17.81
CA PHE A 123 -4.08 7.94 -17.02
C PHE A 123 -5.28 8.56 -17.75
N ASN A 124 -6.41 7.85 -17.72
CA ASN A 124 -7.70 8.48 -17.95
C ASN A 124 -8.07 9.34 -16.73
N GLU A 125 -8.32 10.63 -16.94
CA GLU A 125 -8.70 11.58 -15.89
C GLU A 125 -9.97 11.19 -15.13
N ASP A 126 -10.89 10.47 -15.78
CA ASP A 126 -12.16 10.02 -15.20
C ASP A 126 -11.97 9.15 -13.94
N ILE A 127 -10.84 8.46 -13.81
CA ILE A 127 -10.57 7.63 -12.62
C ILE A 127 -10.51 8.48 -11.36
N PHE A 128 -9.87 9.66 -11.46
CA PHE A 128 -9.72 10.57 -10.33
C PHE A 128 -11.05 11.23 -9.95
N ASN A 129 -12.01 11.24 -10.87
CA ASN A 129 -13.37 11.74 -10.65
C ASN A 129 -14.33 10.66 -10.14
N SER A 130 -13.96 9.38 -10.20
CA SER A 130 -14.80 8.27 -9.74
C SER A 130 -15.07 8.33 -8.23
N ASP A 131 -16.29 7.98 -7.82
CA ASP A 131 -16.64 7.91 -6.39
C ASP A 131 -15.75 6.92 -5.64
N LEU A 132 -15.38 5.81 -6.29
CA LEU A 132 -14.50 4.80 -5.69
C LEU A 132 -13.15 5.40 -5.28
N PHE A 133 -12.48 6.11 -6.19
CA PHE A 133 -11.20 6.75 -5.90
C PHE A 133 -11.35 7.91 -4.90
N ARG A 134 -12.35 8.79 -5.14
CA ARG A 134 -12.56 9.98 -4.31
C ARG A 134 -12.85 9.61 -2.87
N LEU A 135 -13.76 8.67 -2.63
CA LEU A 135 -14.08 8.21 -1.27
C LEU A 135 -12.89 7.49 -0.62
N ALA A 136 -12.11 6.75 -1.40
CA ALA A 136 -10.93 6.06 -0.90
C ALA A 136 -9.84 7.02 -0.38
N VAL A 137 -9.62 8.18 -1.03
CA VAL A 137 -8.47 9.07 -0.76
C VAL A 137 -8.85 10.35 -0.01
N GLN A 138 -10.11 10.80 -0.09
CA GLN A 138 -10.53 12.10 0.47
C GLN A 138 -10.17 12.29 1.96
N PRO A 139 -10.32 11.30 2.86
CA PRO A 139 -9.94 11.46 4.27
C PRO A 139 -8.43 11.70 4.46
N GLU A 140 -7.57 10.95 3.76
CA GLU A 140 -6.11 11.13 3.82
C GLU A 140 -5.70 12.46 3.23
N LEU A 141 -6.30 12.84 2.10
CA LEU A 141 -6.01 14.12 1.47
C LEU A 141 -6.28 15.30 2.42
N LYS A 142 -7.44 15.28 3.09
CA LYS A 142 -7.78 16.28 4.13
C LYS A 142 -6.77 16.28 5.28
N LYS A 143 -6.39 15.10 5.77
CA LYS A 143 -5.38 14.97 6.83
C LYS A 143 -4.06 15.60 6.39
N TRP A 144 -3.56 15.23 5.22
CA TRP A 144 -2.27 15.70 4.74
C TRP A 144 -2.23 17.20 4.46
N PHE A 145 -3.31 17.78 3.95
CA PHE A 145 -3.46 19.24 3.83
C PHE A 145 -3.35 19.94 5.19
N ASN A 146 -4.03 19.43 6.21
CA ASN A 146 -4.00 20.02 7.55
C ASN A 146 -2.63 19.88 8.24
N GLU A 147 -1.87 18.85 7.88
CA GLU A 147 -0.53 18.59 8.42
C GLU A 147 0.59 19.29 7.62
N GLY A 148 0.26 20.00 6.54
CA GLY A 148 1.24 20.71 5.71
C GLY A 148 2.22 19.78 4.99
N LEU A 149 1.78 18.56 4.64
CA LEU A 149 2.62 17.60 3.92
C LEU A 149 2.93 18.08 2.48
N PHE A 150 2.12 19.01 1.95
CA PHE A 150 2.27 19.70 0.67
C PHE A 150 1.58 21.06 0.70
#